data_AF-A0A8T4PLK4-F1
#
_entry.id   AF-A0A8T4PLK4-F1
#
_cell.length_a   1.000
_cell.length_b   1.000
_cell.length_c   1.000
_cell.angle_alpha   90.00
_cell.angle_beta   90.00
_cell.angle_gamma   90.00
#
_symmetry.space_group_name_H-M   'P 1'
#
loop_
_entity.id
_entity.type
_entity.pdbx_description
1 polymer ?
#
loop_
_entity_poly.entity_id
_entity_poly.type
_entity_poly.pdbx_seq_one_letter_code
_entity_poly.pdbx_strand_id
1 'polypeptide(L)'
;MSKYLFNEKSPKQEAVIVSSGLDDEERRLVKSVVEWDFPNEWAKNLFAVHGRSIVFKSPTRTGCIDDYLEGRFDGLQLVGVGGSLYYVRSGMVERPGILVIDQPDPKNHAEMLSDITELRDFDNEGKIVFSNRKYVPLRGMDLGEAQNRKRFTAIVRGMVEKFRQENIRLPFVAPEIAAEGYFPKKIDDGNTPLQFQVYRVPIIPRFPSQTTDRFYQGGDVRDMLDLIGFVTHKMGKVLRSFHANDLAYMDSHLGNISLISNNKSDAIYTTDLGSMKEFSNEKFPRRYMGFDAYSFLFSAMKHTEAILNFFQSKILVNGAEIEDRKIALLHLANSYIDSFLNGYFRPEEI
;
A
#
# COMPACT_ATOMS: atom_id res chain seq x y z
N MET A 1 -5.49 2.56 20.88
CA MET A 1 -5.77 3.12 19.53
C MET A 1 -5.43 4.60 19.58
N SER A 2 -4.57 5.11 18.68
CA SER A 2 -4.29 6.56 18.62
C SER A 2 -5.50 7.29 18.07
N LYS A 3 -5.85 8.43 18.68
CA LYS A 3 -6.89 9.33 18.17
C LYS A 3 -6.28 10.25 17.12
N TYR A 4 -6.87 10.31 15.93
CA TYR A 4 -6.47 11.28 14.90
C TYR A 4 -7.28 12.56 15.03
N LEU A 5 -6.63 13.70 14.86
CA LEU A 5 -7.25 15.03 14.87
C LEU A 5 -6.64 15.88 13.76
N PHE A 6 -7.46 16.64 13.05
CA PHE A 6 -6.97 17.63 12.10
C PHE A 6 -6.58 18.91 12.84
N ASN A 7 -5.47 19.52 12.45
CA ASN A 7 -5.02 20.79 13.00
C ASN A 7 -5.96 21.93 12.58
N GLU A 8 -6.79 22.39 13.51
CA GLU A 8 -7.76 23.47 13.32
C GLU A 8 -7.12 24.82 12.97
N LYS A 9 -5.82 24.99 13.21
CA LYS A 9 -5.09 26.22 12.89
C LYS A 9 -4.64 26.29 11.43
N SER A 10 -4.78 25.21 10.66
CA SER A 10 -4.36 25.23 9.25
C SER A 10 -5.36 26.05 8.40
N PRO A 11 -4.87 26.90 7.47
CA PRO A 11 -5.71 27.86 6.77
C PRO A 11 -6.57 27.21 5.69
N LYS A 12 -7.87 27.53 5.61
CA LYS A 12 -8.73 26.99 4.54
C LYS A 12 -8.12 27.19 3.15
N GLN A 13 -8.34 26.23 2.27
CA GLN A 13 -7.85 26.25 0.90
C GLN A 13 -8.95 25.90 -0.10
N GLU A 14 -8.74 26.26 -1.36
CA GLU A 14 -9.66 25.94 -2.45
C GLU A 14 -9.21 24.66 -3.15
N ALA A 15 -10.16 23.79 -3.47
CA ALA A 15 -9.93 22.57 -4.23
C ALA A 15 -10.95 22.46 -5.36
N VAL A 16 -10.51 21.99 -6.52
CA VAL A 16 -11.38 21.76 -7.69
C VAL A 16 -11.43 20.26 -7.96
N ILE A 17 -12.62 19.68 -7.88
CA ILE A 17 -12.88 18.29 -8.27
C ILE A 17 -13.21 18.26 -9.76
N VAL A 18 -12.36 17.61 -10.56
CA VAL A 18 -12.49 17.56 -12.02
C VAL A 18 -13.28 16.35 -12.52
N SER A 19 -13.28 15.25 -11.76
CA SER A 19 -14.06 14.05 -12.03
C SER A 19 -14.49 13.42 -10.72
N SER A 20 -15.71 12.87 -10.65
CA SER A 20 -16.20 12.23 -9.43
C SER A 20 -17.38 11.31 -9.68
N GLY A 21 -17.24 10.07 -9.21
CA GLY A 21 -18.31 9.09 -8.96
C GLY A 21 -18.61 8.94 -7.46
N LEU A 22 -18.33 9.98 -6.66
CA LEU A 22 -18.73 10.07 -5.26
C LEU A 22 -20.19 10.53 -5.16
N ASP A 23 -20.93 9.96 -4.21
CA ASP A 23 -22.24 10.51 -3.82
C ASP A 23 -22.08 11.81 -3.00
N ASP A 24 -23.20 12.44 -2.65
CA ASP A 24 -23.21 13.77 -2.02
C ASP A 24 -22.52 13.81 -0.64
N GLU A 25 -22.70 12.78 0.18
CA GLU A 25 -22.10 12.71 1.52
C GLU A 25 -20.61 12.33 1.44
N GLU A 26 -20.24 11.40 0.56
CA GLU A 26 -18.83 11.12 0.26
C GLU A 26 -18.11 12.35 -0.29
N ARG A 27 -18.76 13.12 -1.18
CA ARG A 27 -18.24 14.38 -1.72
C ARG A 27 -18.08 15.42 -0.62
N ARG A 28 -19.04 15.52 0.30
CA ARG A 28 -18.96 16.44 1.44
C ARG A 28 -17.79 16.11 2.36
N LEU A 29 -17.57 14.82 2.65
CA LEU A 29 -16.39 14.35 3.38
C LEU A 29 -15.11 14.77 2.67
N VAL A 30 -14.96 14.41 1.39
CA VAL A 30 -13.75 14.72 0.63
C VAL A 30 -13.51 16.22 0.59
N LYS A 31 -14.53 17.03 0.24
CA LYS A 31 -14.44 18.49 0.16
C LYS A 31 -14.01 19.10 1.50
N SER A 32 -14.62 18.67 2.60
CA SER A 32 -14.29 19.14 3.94
C SER A 32 -12.81 18.91 4.31
N VAL A 33 -12.27 17.75 3.93
CA VAL A 33 -10.87 17.40 4.18
C VAL A 33 -9.92 18.13 3.25
N VAL A 34 -10.20 18.17 1.94
CA VAL A 34 -9.30 18.81 0.97
C VAL A 34 -9.29 20.33 1.10
N GLU A 35 -10.41 20.97 1.42
CA GLU A 35 -10.49 22.44 1.61
C GLU A 35 -10.15 22.86 3.05
N TRP A 36 -10.04 21.89 3.95
CA TRP A 36 -9.83 22.12 5.38
C TRP A 36 -10.90 23.00 6.03
N ASP A 37 -12.13 22.87 5.56
CA ASP A 37 -13.27 23.67 6.03
C ASP A 37 -13.76 23.17 7.39
N PHE A 38 -14.07 21.87 7.49
CA PHE A 38 -14.55 21.21 8.72
C PHE A 38 -14.04 19.75 8.86
N PRO A 39 -12.73 19.46 8.71
CA PRO A 39 -12.25 18.09 8.58
C PRO A 39 -12.45 17.25 9.86
N ASN A 40 -12.54 17.90 11.02
CA ASN A 40 -12.81 17.23 12.30
C ASN A 40 -14.24 16.64 12.42
N GLU A 41 -15.21 17.11 11.62
CA GLU A 41 -16.55 16.47 11.55
C GLU A 41 -16.47 15.01 11.07
N TRP A 42 -15.43 14.72 10.27
CA TRP A 42 -15.20 13.43 9.63
C TRP A 42 -14.12 12.61 10.33
N ALA A 43 -13.55 13.09 11.44
CA ALA A 43 -12.52 12.35 12.19
C ALA A 43 -13.01 10.99 12.69
N LYS A 44 -14.30 10.85 12.99
CA LYS A 44 -14.93 9.56 13.38
C LYS A 44 -14.92 8.52 12.25
N ASN A 45 -14.86 8.96 11.00
CA ASN A 45 -14.80 8.11 9.82
C ASN A 45 -13.36 7.69 9.50
N LEU A 46 -12.36 8.31 10.11
CA LEU A 46 -10.96 8.02 9.82
C LEU A 46 -10.61 6.60 10.28
N PHE A 47 -10.17 5.79 9.32
CA PHE A 47 -9.73 4.42 9.55
C PHE A 47 -8.22 4.33 9.76
N ALA A 48 -7.45 4.96 8.87
CA ALA A 48 -6.00 4.94 8.93
C ALA A 48 -5.38 6.17 8.26
N VAL A 49 -4.14 6.48 8.64
CA VAL A 49 -3.27 7.44 7.93
C VAL A 49 -2.00 6.69 7.52
N HIS A 50 -1.66 6.75 6.24
CA HIS A 50 -0.57 6.00 5.64
C HIS A 50 0.26 6.90 4.75
N GLY A 51 1.41 7.36 5.24
CA GLY A 51 2.25 8.30 4.48
C GLY A 51 1.34 9.31 3.80
N ARG A 52 1.43 9.47 2.47
CA ARG A 52 0.65 10.39 1.59
C ARG A 52 -0.87 10.22 1.48
N SER A 53 -1.49 9.40 2.32
CA SER A 53 -2.92 9.15 2.22
C SER A 53 -3.64 9.05 3.55
N ILE A 54 -4.90 9.48 3.54
CA ILE A 54 -5.85 9.26 4.62
C ILE A 54 -6.92 8.30 4.12
N VAL A 55 -7.22 7.27 4.90
CA VAL A 55 -8.26 6.30 4.62
C VAL A 55 -9.44 6.56 5.55
N PHE A 56 -10.62 6.72 4.96
CA PHE A 56 -11.89 6.90 5.66
C PHE A 56 -12.82 5.72 5.38
N LYS A 57 -13.63 5.35 6.37
CA LYS A 57 -14.88 4.61 6.14
C LYS A 57 -15.86 5.54 5.43
N SER A 58 -16.42 5.08 4.32
CA SER A 58 -17.47 5.79 3.60
C SER A 58 -18.67 6.03 4.54
N PRO A 59 -19.29 7.24 4.51
CA PRO A 59 -20.48 7.52 5.31
C PRO A 59 -21.76 6.85 4.76
N THR A 60 -21.76 6.45 3.49
CA THR A 60 -22.95 5.97 2.77
C THR A 60 -22.84 4.52 2.32
N ARG A 61 -21.64 3.93 2.35
CA ARG A 61 -21.41 2.56 1.92
C ARG A 61 -21.06 1.66 3.10
N THR A 62 -21.56 0.44 3.01
CA THR A 62 -21.20 -0.67 3.88
C THR A 62 -20.61 -1.78 3.02
N GLY A 63 -19.74 -2.59 3.61
CA GLY A 63 -19.11 -3.70 2.91
C GLY A 63 -18.58 -4.72 3.90
N CYS A 64 -18.30 -5.90 3.38
CA CYS A 64 -17.66 -6.99 4.10
C CYS A 64 -16.55 -7.63 3.26
N ILE A 65 -15.87 -8.62 3.84
CA ILE A 65 -14.79 -9.35 3.16
C ILE A 65 -15.27 -9.94 1.82
N ASP A 66 -16.51 -10.45 1.76
CA ASP A 66 -17.08 -11.03 0.55
C ASP A 66 -17.26 -9.97 -0.55
N ASP A 67 -17.68 -8.76 -0.19
CA ASP A 67 -17.82 -7.62 -1.10
C ASP A 67 -16.48 -7.19 -1.70
N TYR A 68 -15.40 -7.21 -0.90
CA TYR A 68 -14.08 -6.79 -1.36
C TYR A 68 -13.53 -7.71 -2.45
N LEU A 69 -13.79 -9.01 -2.35
CA LEU A 69 -13.42 -9.99 -3.37
C LEU A 69 -14.17 -9.77 -4.69
N GLU A 70 -15.35 -9.15 -4.62
CA GLU A 70 -16.17 -8.75 -5.76
C GLU A 70 -15.85 -7.31 -6.24
N GLY A 71 -14.89 -6.64 -5.61
CA GLY A 71 -14.48 -5.27 -5.97
C GLY A 71 -15.48 -4.20 -5.53
N ARG A 72 -16.34 -4.51 -4.55
CA ARG A 72 -17.20 -3.53 -3.88
C ARG A 72 -16.54 -3.07 -2.60
N PHE A 73 -16.48 -1.76 -2.38
CA PHE A 73 -15.68 -1.17 -1.32
C PHE A 73 -16.47 -0.20 -0.46
N ASP A 74 -16.17 -0.20 0.84
CA ASP A 74 -16.76 0.64 1.88
C ASP A 74 -15.80 1.74 2.38
N GLY A 75 -14.59 1.81 1.81
CA GLY A 75 -13.57 2.79 2.16
C GLY A 75 -13.27 3.79 1.05
N LEU A 76 -12.78 4.95 1.46
CA LEU A 76 -12.23 6.00 0.60
C LEU A 76 -10.79 6.30 1.02
N GLN A 77 -9.83 6.12 0.12
CA GLN A 77 -8.45 6.54 0.30
C GLN A 77 -8.22 7.84 -0.45
N LEU A 78 -8.02 8.92 0.30
CA LEU A 78 -7.63 10.23 -0.23
C LEU A 78 -6.11 10.30 -0.30
N VAL A 79 -5.57 10.47 -1.50
CA VAL A 79 -4.13 10.57 -1.80
C VAL A 79 -3.81 12.00 -2.22
N GLY A 80 -2.66 12.52 -1.77
CA GLY A 80 -2.22 13.88 -2.12
C GLY A 80 -2.74 14.97 -1.16
N VAL A 81 -3.26 14.57 0.01
CA VAL A 81 -3.75 15.49 1.05
C VAL A 81 -3.05 15.17 2.38
N GLY A 82 -2.80 16.20 3.18
CA GLY A 82 -1.86 16.21 4.31
C GLY A 82 -2.07 15.15 5.40
N GLY A 83 -1.03 14.90 6.22
CA GLY A 83 -0.99 13.90 7.28
C GLY A 83 0.34 13.88 8.05
N SER A 84 0.39 13.12 9.16
CA SER A 84 1.43 13.23 10.19
C SER A 84 2.70 12.40 9.89
N LEU A 85 3.87 12.92 10.29
CA LEU A 85 5.17 12.25 10.27
C LEU A 85 5.29 11.25 11.42
N TYR A 86 5.05 9.96 11.17
CA TYR A 86 5.67 8.91 11.99
C TYR A 86 6.35 7.90 11.09
N TYR A 87 7.68 7.99 11.03
CA TYR A 87 8.54 6.95 10.50
C TYR A 87 8.49 5.76 11.46
N VAL A 88 7.87 4.65 11.07
CA VAL A 88 8.12 3.35 11.71
C VAL A 88 9.39 2.77 11.07
N ARG A 89 10.53 3.43 11.31
CA ARG A 89 11.83 2.81 11.08
C ARG A 89 12.03 1.80 12.21
N SER A 90 12.31 0.54 11.87
CA SER A 90 12.83 -0.51 12.78
C SER A 90 11.91 -1.24 13.78
N GLY A 91 10.58 -1.13 13.66
CA GLY A 91 9.67 -1.93 14.49
C GLY A 91 9.22 -1.20 15.75
N MET A 92 8.02 -1.56 16.19
CA MET A 92 7.24 -1.02 17.32
C MET A 92 7.74 0.29 17.95
N VAL A 93 7.25 1.41 17.41
CA VAL A 93 7.28 2.71 18.11
C VAL A 93 6.01 2.83 18.94
N GLU A 94 6.15 3.30 20.18
CA GLU A 94 5.02 3.67 21.04
C GLU A 94 4.23 4.79 20.34
N ARG A 95 3.04 4.45 19.84
CA ARG A 95 2.23 5.44 19.12
C ARG A 95 1.69 6.45 20.14
N PRO A 96 1.89 7.77 19.93
CA PRO A 96 1.29 8.77 20.79
C PRO A 96 -0.24 8.57 20.85
N GLY A 97 -0.82 8.89 22.00
CA GLY A 97 -2.28 8.77 22.20
C GLY A 97 -3.09 9.65 21.24
N ILE A 98 -2.51 10.76 20.77
CA ILE A 98 -3.12 11.69 19.82
C ILE A 98 -2.13 11.96 18.67
N LEU A 99 -2.62 11.85 17.44
CA LEU A 99 -1.90 12.14 16.20
C LEU A 99 -2.57 13.31 15.49
N VAL A 100 -1.80 14.37 15.23
CA VAL A 100 -2.29 15.58 14.56
C VAL A 100 -1.97 15.52 13.06
N ILE A 101 -2.98 15.77 12.24
CA ILE A 101 -2.92 15.83 10.77
C ILE A 101 -2.88 17.29 10.37
N ASP A 102 -1.83 17.70 9.64
CA ASP A 102 -1.61 19.06 9.16
C ASP A 102 -1.85 19.19 7.65
N GLN A 103 -2.09 20.41 7.18
CA GLN A 103 -2.17 20.68 5.74
C GLN A 103 -0.81 20.56 5.03
N PRO A 104 -0.82 20.31 3.71
CA PRO A 104 0.37 20.45 2.87
C PRO A 104 0.97 21.87 2.95
N ASP A 105 2.24 22.01 3.33
CA ASP A 105 3.00 23.28 3.23
C ASP A 105 3.73 23.35 1.87
N PRO A 106 3.41 24.33 1.00
CA PRO A 106 4.06 24.49 -0.30
C PRO A 106 5.44 25.15 -0.23
N LYS A 107 5.78 25.91 0.82
CA LYS A 107 6.98 26.77 0.84
C LYS A 107 8.28 26.05 1.19
N ASN A 108 8.17 24.84 1.73
CA ASN A 108 9.30 24.01 2.15
C ASN A 108 9.37 22.70 1.37
N HIS A 109 8.77 22.70 0.17
CA HIS A 109 8.60 21.52 -0.66
C HIS A 109 9.98 20.94 -1.01
N ALA A 110 10.83 21.68 -1.73
CA ALA A 110 12.14 21.28 -2.25
C ALA A 110 13.21 20.86 -1.22
N GLU A 111 13.36 21.59 -0.11
CA GLU A 111 14.43 21.38 0.89
C GLU A 111 14.15 20.17 1.79
N MET A 112 12.88 19.93 2.11
CA MET A 112 12.40 18.76 2.86
C MET A 112 12.14 17.52 1.99
N LEU A 113 12.32 17.63 0.65
CA LEU A 113 12.44 16.46 -0.23
C LEU A 113 13.69 15.64 0.13
N SER A 114 14.65 16.16 0.89
CA SER A 114 15.92 15.46 1.16
C SER A 114 15.83 14.12 1.89
N ASP A 115 14.72 13.83 2.58
CA ASP A 115 14.59 12.66 3.44
C ASP A 115 13.64 11.56 2.91
N ILE A 116 14.29 10.60 2.24
CA ILE A 116 14.06 9.14 2.09
C ILE A 116 12.72 8.62 1.55
N THR A 117 12.73 8.19 0.28
CA THR A 117 12.63 6.77 -0.11
C THR A 117 13.47 6.60 -1.38
N GLU A 118 14.50 5.76 -1.38
CA GLU A 118 15.24 5.46 -2.61
C GLU A 118 14.30 4.75 -3.59
N LEU A 119 14.02 5.36 -4.74
CA LEU A 119 13.51 4.58 -5.86
C LEU A 119 14.66 3.85 -6.52
N ARG A 120 14.42 2.59 -6.76
CA ARG A 120 15.40 1.70 -7.35
C ARG A 120 14.98 1.51 -8.80
N ASP A 121 15.81 2.00 -9.70
CA ASP A 121 15.67 1.76 -11.13
C ASP A 121 16.91 1.02 -11.63
N PHE A 122 16.91 0.61 -12.90
CA PHE A 122 18.08 0.08 -13.56
C PHE A 122 18.59 1.07 -14.62
N ASP A 123 19.90 1.30 -14.68
CA ASP A 123 20.48 2.02 -15.81
C ASP A 123 20.52 1.17 -17.09
N ASN A 124 20.92 1.84 -18.18
CA ASN A 124 21.12 1.26 -19.50
C ASN A 124 22.18 0.13 -19.53
N GLU A 125 23.03 0.03 -18.50
CA GLU A 125 24.08 -0.98 -18.42
C GLU A 125 23.60 -2.24 -17.71
N GLY A 126 22.80 -2.13 -16.66
CA GLY A 126 22.96 -3.19 -15.66
C GLY A 126 22.39 -2.95 -14.31
N LYS A 127 22.74 -1.79 -13.80
CA LYS A 127 23.00 -1.64 -12.39
C LYS A 127 21.78 -1.06 -11.75
N ILE A 128 21.49 -1.53 -10.54
CA ILE A 128 20.54 -0.88 -9.67
C ILE A 128 21.10 0.53 -9.46
N VAL A 129 20.43 1.50 -10.05
CA VAL A 129 20.67 2.89 -9.75
C VAL A 129 19.70 3.27 -8.67
N PHE A 130 20.26 3.68 -7.55
CA PHE A 130 19.53 4.36 -6.51
C PHE A 130 19.22 5.75 -7.07
N SER A 131 18.02 5.88 -7.63
CA SER A 131 17.48 7.18 -7.94
C SER A 131 16.78 7.69 -6.69
N ASN A 132 17.17 8.88 -6.26
CA ASN A 132 16.34 9.58 -5.31
C ASN A 132 15.09 10.06 -6.05
N ARG A 133 14.03 9.26 -6.15
CA ARG A 133 12.69 9.86 -6.22
C ARG A 133 12.34 10.16 -4.79
N LYS A 134 12.45 11.42 -4.43
CA LYS A 134 12.23 11.83 -3.05
C LYS A 134 10.75 11.75 -2.75
N TYR A 135 10.34 10.60 -2.22
CA TYR A 135 9.02 10.36 -1.68
C TYR A 135 8.73 11.46 -0.65
N VAL A 136 7.73 12.26 -0.96
CA VAL A 136 7.36 13.44 -0.19
C VAL A 136 6.46 12.99 0.95
N PRO A 137 6.78 13.25 2.24
CA PRO A 137 5.77 13.10 3.27
C PRO A 137 4.63 14.08 2.96
N LEU A 138 3.45 13.58 2.58
CA LEU A 138 2.14 14.27 2.63
C LEU A 138 2.09 15.74 2.18
N ARG A 139 2.77 16.11 1.08
CA ARG A 139 2.75 17.49 0.55
C ARG A 139 2.33 17.56 -0.92
N GLY A 140 1.12 17.08 -1.19
CA GLY A 140 0.53 17.07 -2.53
C GLY A 140 1.11 15.99 -3.44
N MET A 141 0.46 15.80 -4.58
CA MET A 141 0.86 14.88 -5.63
C MET A 141 1.06 15.70 -6.91
N ASP A 142 2.20 15.56 -7.59
CA ASP A 142 2.39 16.27 -8.85
C ASP A 142 1.52 15.68 -9.98
N LEU A 143 1.41 16.41 -11.10
CA LEU A 143 0.58 16.00 -12.23
C LEU A 143 1.05 14.69 -12.87
N GLY A 144 2.37 14.48 -12.97
CA GLY A 144 2.94 13.27 -13.58
C GLY A 144 2.63 12.03 -12.76
N GLU A 145 2.75 12.11 -11.44
CA GLU A 145 2.37 11.03 -10.52
C GLU A 145 0.87 10.74 -10.58
N ALA A 146 0.03 11.78 -10.59
CA ALA A 146 -1.42 11.63 -10.73
C ALA A 146 -1.81 10.89 -12.02
N GLN A 147 -1.20 11.28 -13.14
CA GLN A 147 -1.39 10.63 -14.44
C GLN A 147 -0.90 9.18 -14.43
N ASN A 148 0.27 8.92 -13.83
CA ASN A 148 0.82 7.57 -13.75
C ASN A 148 -0.09 6.63 -12.96
N ARG A 149 -0.53 7.07 -11.78
CA ARG A 149 -1.48 6.33 -10.94
C ARG A 149 -2.78 6.05 -11.70
N LYS A 150 -3.35 7.05 -12.36
CA LYS A 150 -4.57 6.91 -13.17
C LYS A 150 -4.41 5.85 -14.25
N ARG A 151 -3.32 5.91 -15.02
CA ARG A 151 -3.00 4.94 -16.08
C ARG A 151 -2.95 3.53 -15.52
N PHE A 152 -2.15 3.30 -14.48
CA PHE A 152 -1.93 1.95 -13.96
C PHE A 152 -3.15 1.39 -13.22
N THR A 153 -3.94 2.23 -12.56
CA THR A 153 -5.24 1.80 -12.04
C THR A 153 -6.18 1.36 -13.16
N ALA A 154 -6.22 2.08 -14.29
CA ALA A 154 -7.04 1.68 -15.43
C ALA A 154 -6.56 0.37 -16.08
N ILE A 155 -5.24 0.19 -16.25
CA ILE A 155 -4.67 -1.06 -16.79
C ILE A 155 -5.01 -2.25 -15.88
N VAL A 156 -4.77 -2.13 -14.58
CA VAL A 156 -5.04 -3.21 -13.62
C VAL A 156 -6.54 -3.50 -13.54
N ARG A 157 -7.40 -2.49 -13.63
CA ARG A 157 -8.85 -2.70 -13.73
C ARG A 157 -9.24 -3.48 -14.99
N GLY A 158 -8.64 -3.15 -16.14
CA GLY A 158 -8.84 -3.89 -17.39
C GLY A 158 -8.42 -5.36 -17.25
N MET A 159 -7.35 -5.65 -16.50
CA MET A 159 -6.99 -7.03 -16.16
C MET A 159 -8.08 -7.69 -15.32
N VAL A 160 -8.61 -7.03 -14.29
CA VAL A 160 -9.70 -7.56 -13.46
C VAL A 160 -10.94 -7.90 -14.28
N GLU A 161 -11.34 -7.00 -15.19
CA GLU A 161 -12.51 -7.19 -16.04
C GLU A 161 -12.31 -8.36 -17.02
N LYS A 162 -11.13 -8.46 -17.65
CA LYS A 162 -10.79 -9.56 -18.56
C LYS A 162 -10.84 -10.92 -17.87
N PHE A 163 -10.20 -11.06 -16.73
CA PHE A 163 -10.16 -12.33 -15.99
C PHE A 163 -11.56 -12.75 -15.50
N ARG A 164 -12.39 -11.79 -15.09
CA ARG A 164 -13.81 -12.07 -14.76
C ARG A 164 -14.60 -12.61 -15.94
N GLN A 165 -14.39 -12.07 -17.15
CA GLN A 165 -15.04 -12.59 -18.37
C GLN A 165 -14.59 -14.02 -18.70
N GLU A 166 -13.35 -14.36 -18.36
CA GLU A 166 -12.79 -15.70 -18.54
C GLU A 166 -13.13 -16.67 -17.39
N ASN A 167 -13.94 -16.26 -16.40
CA ASN A 167 -14.21 -16.99 -15.15
C ASN A 167 -12.96 -17.39 -14.37
N ILE A 168 -11.86 -16.65 -14.55
CA ILE A 168 -10.61 -16.89 -13.83
C ILE A 168 -10.58 -16.00 -12.59
N ARG A 169 -10.34 -16.62 -11.44
CA ARG A 169 -10.17 -15.88 -10.18
C ARG A 169 -8.80 -15.22 -10.13
N LEU A 170 -8.77 -13.92 -9.86
CA LEU A 170 -7.50 -13.23 -9.64
C LEU A 170 -6.98 -13.41 -8.22
N PRO A 171 -5.65 -13.52 -8.05
CA PRO A 171 -5.02 -13.59 -6.74
C PRO A 171 -4.96 -12.22 -6.04
N PHE A 172 -5.49 -11.16 -6.65
CA PHE A 172 -5.45 -9.80 -6.11
C PHE A 172 -6.75 -9.03 -6.29
N VAL A 173 -6.90 -8.00 -5.46
CA VAL A 173 -7.90 -6.94 -5.54
C VAL A 173 -7.17 -5.61 -5.74
N ALA A 174 -7.67 -4.77 -6.63
CA ALA A 174 -7.09 -3.46 -6.94
C ALA A 174 -8.05 -2.33 -6.54
N PRO A 175 -7.53 -1.15 -6.17
CA PRO A 175 -8.35 0.01 -5.87
C PRO A 175 -9.04 0.57 -7.14
N GLU A 176 -10.15 1.27 -6.96
CA GLU A 176 -10.88 1.96 -8.04
C GLU A 176 -10.81 3.47 -7.86
N ILE A 177 -10.55 4.25 -8.91
CA ILE A 177 -10.61 5.72 -8.82
C ILE A 177 -12.07 6.17 -8.67
N ALA A 178 -12.33 6.93 -7.61
CA ALA A 178 -13.63 7.50 -7.28
C ALA A 178 -13.72 8.98 -7.67
N ALA A 179 -12.64 9.75 -7.49
CA ALA A 179 -12.60 11.17 -7.85
C ALA A 179 -11.18 11.66 -8.05
N GLU A 180 -11.05 12.77 -8.77
CA GLU A 180 -9.78 13.45 -9.04
C GLU A 180 -9.97 14.95 -8.91
N GLY A 181 -8.90 15.66 -8.52
CA GLY A 181 -8.93 17.11 -8.42
C GLY A 181 -7.56 17.74 -8.17
N TYR A 182 -7.54 19.05 -8.00
CA TYR A 182 -6.33 19.83 -7.79
C TYR A 182 -6.54 21.04 -6.86
N PHE A 183 -5.43 21.60 -6.38
CA PHE A 183 -5.36 22.79 -5.52
C PHE A 183 -4.87 24.00 -6.33
N PRO A 184 -5.74 24.92 -6.79
CA PRO A 184 -5.36 26.00 -7.71
C PRO A 184 -4.23 26.91 -7.20
N LYS A 185 -4.13 27.07 -5.87
CA LYS A 185 -3.20 27.98 -5.20
C LYS A 185 -1.98 27.27 -4.58
N LYS A 186 -1.92 25.94 -4.63
CA LYS A 186 -0.75 25.17 -4.19
C LYS A 186 -0.06 24.64 -5.43
N ILE A 187 0.97 25.35 -5.85
CA ILE A 187 1.75 25.05 -7.05
C ILE A 187 3.07 24.37 -6.66
N ASP A 188 3.54 23.46 -7.50
CA ASP A 188 4.88 22.88 -7.41
C ASP A 188 5.96 23.80 -8.00
N ASP A 189 7.22 23.37 -7.95
CA ASP A 189 8.38 24.10 -8.47
C ASP A 189 8.30 24.35 -10.00
N GLY A 190 7.46 23.58 -10.70
CA GLY A 190 7.16 23.72 -12.12
C GLY A 190 5.95 24.60 -12.42
N ASN A 191 5.42 25.33 -11.43
CA ASN A 191 4.21 26.15 -11.54
C ASN A 191 2.95 25.35 -11.92
N THR A 192 2.90 24.07 -11.56
CA THR A 192 1.75 23.19 -11.79
C THR A 192 0.97 23.01 -10.49
N PRO A 193 -0.37 23.10 -10.50
CA PRO A 193 -1.18 22.82 -9.31
C PRO A 193 -0.94 21.40 -8.78
N LEU A 194 -0.83 21.28 -7.45
CA LEU A 194 -0.81 19.98 -6.78
C LEU A 194 -2.16 19.28 -6.98
N GLN A 195 -2.10 17.98 -7.23
CA GLN A 195 -3.23 17.10 -7.49
C GLN A 195 -3.63 16.33 -6.22
N PHE A 196 -4.86 15.84 -6.21
CA PHE A 196 -5.33 14.81 -5.29
C PHE A 196 -6.20 13.79 -6.03
N GLN A 197 -6.23 12.57 -5.51
CA GLN A 197 -7.07 11.49 -6.04
C GLN A 197 -7.76 10.77 -4.88
N VAL A 198 -8.97 10.31 -5.13
CA VAL A 198 -9.76 9.51 -4.19
C VAL A 198 -9.97 8.14 -4.79
N TYR A 199 -9.61 7.10 -4.05
CA TYR A 199 -9.80 5.71 -4.44
C TYR A 199 -10.84 5.06 -3.55
N ARG A 200 -11.65 4.17 -4.12
CA ARG A 200 -12.44 3.20 -3.37
C ARG A 200 -11.53 2.04 -2.97
N VAL A 201 -11.54 1.72 -1.68
CA VAL A 201 -10.62 0.75 -1.07
C VAL A 201 -11.34 -0.08 -0.01
N PRO A 202 -10.93 -1.33 0.24
CA PRO A 202 -11.42 -2.11 1.37
C PRO A 202 -10.96 -1.50 2.70
N ILE A 203 -11.85 -1.48 3.69
CA ILE A 203 -11.48 -1.13 5.07
C ILE A 203 -10.88 -2.35 5.75
N ILE A 204 -9.59 -2.56 5.51
CA ILE A 204 -8.80 -3.67 6.05
C ILE A 204 -7.41 -3.20 6.49
N PRO A 205 -6.88 -3.67 7.63
CA PRO A 205 -5.53 -3.31 8.06
C PRO A 205 -4.47 -3.79 7.06
N ARG A 206 -3.32 -3.11 7.04
CA ARG A 206 -2.13 -3.56 6.30
C ARG A 206 -1.59 -4.86 6.88
N PHE A 207 -0.94 -5.66 6.05
CA PHE A 207 -0.46 -6.98 6.46
C PHE A 207 0.40 -6.98 7.74
N PRO A 208 1.33 -6.03 7.96
CA PRO A 208 2.06 -5.96 9.23
C PRO A 208 1.17 -5.80 10.47
N SER A 209 0.07 -5.07 10.36
CA SER A 209 -0.93 -4.98 11.43
C SER A 209 -1.73 -6.28 11.56
N GLN A 210 -2.12 -6.90 10.44
CA GLN A 210 -2.85 -8.18 10.46
C GLN A 210 -2.05 -9.29 11.16
N THR A 211 -0.73 -9.36 10.95
CA THR A 211 0.13 -10.34 11.65
C THR A 211 0.26 -10.00 13.14
N THR A 212 0.38 -8.72 13.48
CA THR A 212 0.54 -8.27 14.86
C THR A 212 -0.73 -8.50 15.68
N ASP A 213 -1.89 -8.18 15.11
CA ASP A 213 -3.20 -8.35 15.75
C ASP A 213 -3.50 -9.84 16.00
N ARG A 214 -3.18 -10.70 15.03
CA ARG A 214 -3.37 -12.16 15.16
C ARG A 214 -2.58 -12.74 16.32
N PHE A 215 -1.37 -12.23 16.56
CA PHE A 215 -0.57 -12.64 17.72
C PHE A 215 -1.17 -12.15 19.03
N TYR A 216 -1.53 -10.87 19.14
CA TYR A 216 -2.13 -10.32 20.36
C TYR A 216 -3.47 -10.98 20.72
N GLN A 217 -4.15 -11.59 19.75
CA GLN A 217 -5.37 -12.38 19.95
C GLN A 217 -5.12 -13.82 20.44
N GLY A 218 -3.89 -14.16 20.82
CA GLY A 218 -3.53 -15.46 21.39
C GLY A 218 -2.90 -16.44 20.40
N GLY A 219 -2.58 -15.99 19.18
CA GLY A 219 -1.77 -16.77 18.24
C GLY A 219 -0.32 -16.87 18.69
N ASP A 220 0.36 -17.96 18.33
CA ASP A 220 1.79 -18.10 18.61
C ASP A 220 2.65 -17.57 17.45
N VAL A 221 3.97 -17.66 17.61
CA VAL A 221 4.93 -17.21 16.58
C VAL A 221 4.82 -18.07 15.31
N ARG A 222 4.44 -19.34 15.40
CA ARG A 222 4.31 -20.24 14.26
C ARG A 222 3.11 -19.84 13.42
N ASP A 223 1.97 -19.55 14.04
CA ASP A 223 0.77 -19.08 13.33
C ASP A 223 1.05 -17.81 12.51
N MET A 224 1.88 -16.90 13.04
CA MET A 224 2.32 -15.72 12.30
C MET A 224 3.22 -16.07 11.11
N LEU A 225 4.19 -16.96 11.30
CA LEU A 225 5.12 -17.38 10.25
C LEU A 225 4.39 -18.12 9.13
N ASP A 226 3.44 -18.98 9.47
CA ASP A 226 2.58 -19.68 8.51
C ASP A 226 1.74 -18.68 7.70
N LEU A 227 1.21 -17.64 8.36
CA LEU A 227 0.50 -16.56 7.68
C LEU A 227 1.41 -15.77 6.73
N ILE A 228 2.66 -15.49 7.11
CA ILE A 228 3.65 -14.83 6.25
C ILE A 228 4.01 -15.74 5.06
N GLY A 229 4.22 -17.04 5.28
CA GLY A 229 4.45 -18.02 4.22
C GLY A 229 3.29 -18.11 3.23
N PHE A 230 2.06 -18.14 3.75
CA PHE A 230 0.85 -18.13 2.94
C PHE A 230 0.72 -16.87 2.07
N VAL A 231 0.92 -15.68 2.65
CA VAL A 231 0.92 -14.42 1.89
C VAL A 231 2.07 -14.36 0.90
N THR A 232 3.22 -14.94 1.23
CA THR A 232 4.37 -15.04 0.32
C THR A 232 4.05 -15.88 -0.91
N HIS A 233 3.39 -17.02 -0.72
CA HIS A 233 2.87 -17.82 -1.83
C HIS A 233 1.87 -17.04 -2.69
N LYS A 234 0.91 -16.33 -2.06
CA LYS A 234 -0.08 -15.54 -2.80
C LYS A 234 0.54 -14.38 -3.56
N MET A 235 1.52 -13.69 -2.97
CA MET A 235 2.22 -12.62 -3.67
C MET A 235 3.01 -13.13 -4.88
N GLY A 236 3.57 -14.34 -4.82
CA GLY A 236 4.13 -15.00 -5.99
C GLY A 236 3.13 -15.09 -7.16
N LYS A 237 1.87 -15.43 -6.87
CA LYS A 237 0.79 -15.46 -7.88
C LYS A 237 0.41 -14.08 -8.40
N VAL A 238 0.36 -13.08 -7.52
CA VAL A 238 0.10 -11.68 -7.91
C VAL A 238 1.16 -11.17 -8.86
N LEU A 239 2.44 -11.32 -8.50
CA LEU A 239 3.55 -10.86 -9.35
C LEU A 239 3.62 -11.63 -10.66
N ARG A 240 3.37 -12.95 -10.66
CA ARG A 240 3.21 -13.69 -11.92
C ARG A 240 2.14 -13.05 -12.81
N SER A 241 1.00 -12.67 -12.24
CA SER A 241 -0.12 -12.10 -13.01
C SER A 241 0.25 -10.75 -13.61
N PHE A 242 0.93 -9.87 -12.86
CA PHE A 242 1.43 -8.60 -13.39
C PHE A 242 2.52 -8.83 -14.45
N HIS A 243 3.50 -9.68 -14.17
CA HIS A 243 4.62 -9.91 -15.07
C HIS A 243 4.19 -10.58 -16.38
N ALA A 244 3.14 -11.41 -16.37
CA ALA A 244 2.56 -12.00 -17.58
C ALA A 244 1.87 -10.97 -18.49
N ASN A 245 1.62 -9.75 -17.99
CA ASN A 245 1.04 -8.62 -18.73
C ASN A 245 2.07 -7.49 -18.93
N ASP A 246 3.36 -7.79 -18.84
CA ASP A 246 4.47 -6.83 -18.98
C ASP A 246 4.46 -5.66 -17.98
N LEU A 247 3.89 -5.89 -16.79
CA LEU A 247 3.80 -4.92 -15.70
C LEU A 247 4.67 -5.33 -14.53
N ALA A 248 5.48 -4.41 -14.01
CA ALA A 248 6.13 -4.53 -12.71
C ALA A 248 5.40 -3.65 -11.68
N TYR A 249 5.20 -4.20 -10.48
CA TYR A 249 4.57 -3.51 -9.36
C TYR A 249 5.50 -2.41 -8.80
N MET A 250 6.80 -2.66 -8.75
CA MET A 250 7.87 -1.78 -8.27
C MET A 250 7.77 -1.34 -6.80
N ASP A 251 6.72 -1.73 -6.08
CA ASP A 251 6.54 -1.40 -4.66
C ASP A 251 5.85 -2.54 -3.87
N SER A 252 6.27 -3.76 -4.17
CA SER A 252 5.72 -5.02 -3.69
C SER A 252 6.00 -5.35 -2.22
N HIS A 253 6.17 -4.38 -1.32
CA HIS A 253 6.53 -4.66 0.07
C HIS A 253 5.31 -4.96 0.97
N LEU A 254 5.50 -5.67 2.10
CA LEU A 254 4.41 -6.03 3.03
C LEU A 254 3.55 -4.86 3.51
N GLY A 255 4.11 -3.66 3.66
CA GLY A 255 3.35 -2.46 4.05
C GLY A 255 2.29 -1.99 3.03
N ASN A 256 2.40 -2.39 1.76
CA ASN A 256 1.52 -1.97 0.67
C ASN A 256 0.48 -3.01 0.30
N ILE A 257 0.41 -4.10 1.07
CA ILE A 257 -0.55 -5.17 0.83
C ILE A 257 -1.41 -5.43 2.06
N SER A 258 -2.58 -6.00 1.82
CA SER A 258 -3.44 -6.59 2.84
C SER A 258 -3.92 -7.95 2.35
N LEU A 259 -4.04 -8.91 3.26
CA LEU A 259 -4.69 -10.18 2.95
C LEU A 259 -6.20 -10.04 3.16
N ILE A 260 -6.98 -10.28 2.10
CA ILE A 260 -8.42 -10.48 2.18
C ILE A 260 -8.66 -12.00 2.17
N SER A 261 -9.30 -12.54 3.20
CA SER A 261 -9.54 -13.99 3.30
C SER A 261 -10.87 -14.31 3.98
N ASN A 262 -11.61 -15.24 3.40
CA ASN A 262 -12.84 -15.84 3.93
C ASN A 262 -12.81 -17.37 3.74
N ASN A 263 -13.88 -18.05 4.13
CA ASN A 263 -13.98 -19.52 4.02
C ASN A 263 -14.00 -20.05 2.57
N LYS A 264 -14.14 -19.19 1.57
CA LYS A 264 -14.27 -19.55 0.15
C LYS A 264 -13.09 -19.08 -0.71
N SER A 265 -12.24 -18.19 -0.18
CA SER A 265 -11.34 -17.36 -0.97
C SER A 265 -10.29 -16.68 -0.16
N ASP A 266 -9.18 -16.42 -0.83
CA ASP A 266 -8.23 -15.40 -0.46
C ASP A 266 -7.91 -14.51 -1.67
N ALA A 267 -7.43 -13.30 -1.40
CA ALA A 267 -6.83 -12.41 -2.38
C ALA A 267 -5.90 -11.42 -1.67
N ILE A 268 -4.93 -10.89 -2.40
CA ILE A 268 -4.07 -9.80 -1.93
C ILE A 268 -4.65 -8.47 -2.41
N TYR A 269 -5.03 -7.59 -1.49
CA TYR A 269 -5.28 -6.20 -1.84
C TYR A 269 -3.95 -5.48 -2.03
N THR A 270 -3.61 -5.14 -3.28
CA THR A 270 -2.41 -4.39 -3.63
C THR A 270 -2.72 -2.90 -3.66
N THR A 271 -1.84 -2.07 -3.10
CA THR A 271 -2.04 -0.61 -3.06
C THR A 271 -0.88 0.17 -3.62
N ASP A 272 -1.04 1.48 -3.69
CA ASP A 272 0.00 2.37 -4.21
C ASP A 272 0.51 1.94 -5.60
N LEU A 273 -0.40 1.90 -6.57
CA LEU A 273 -0.06 1.56 -7.96
C LEU A 273 0.74 2.68 -8.67
N GLY A 274 1.16 3.73 -7.96
CA GLY A 274 1.85 4.89 -8.53
C GLY A 274 3.30 4.63 -8.95
N SER A 275 3.90 3.55 -8.44
CA SER A 275 5.26 3.12 -8.77
C SER A 275 5.30 2.12 -9.93
N MET A 276 4.16 1.59 -10.37
CA MET A 276 4.11 0.56 -11.41
C MET A 276 4.78 1.03 -12.71
N LYS A 277 5.33 0.06 -13.45
CA LYS A 277 6.04 0.29 -14.71
C LYS A 277 5.68 -0.77 -15.73
N GLU A 278 5.44 -0.34 -16.97
CA GLU A 278 5.41 -1.25 -18.13
C GLU A 278 6.84 -1.51 -18.59
N PHE A 279 7.20 -2.79 -18.77
CA PHE A 279 8.56 -3.18 -19.18
C PHE A 279 8.63 -3.86 -20.56
N SER A 280 7.54 -3.89 -21.32
CA SER A 280 7.49 -4.50 -22.67
C SER A 280 8.53 -3.93 -23.64
N ASN A 281 8.84 -2.64 -23.52
CA ASN A 281 9.81 -1.93 -24.36
C ASN A 281 11.20 -1.78 -23.72
N GLU A 282 11.42 -2.35 -22.55
CA GLU A 282 12.69 -2.23 -21.83
C GLU A 282 13.72 -3.21 -22.39
N LYS A 283 15.00 -2.80 -22.44
CA LYS A 283 16.09 -3.65 -22.93
C LYS A 283 16.31 -4.90 -22.05
N PHE A 284 15.96 -4.81 -20.76
CA PHE A 284 16.20 -5.86 -19.77
C PHE A 284 14.96 -6.10 -18.86
N PRO A 285 13.83 -6.60 -19.41
CA PRO A 285 12.56 -6.69 -18.70
C PRO A 285 12.60 -7.59 -17.45
N ARG A 286 13.41 -8.66 -17.49
CA ARG A 286 13.59 -9.60 -16.37
C ARG A 286 14.14 -8.95 -15.09
N ARG A 287 14.78 -7.79 -15.18
CA ARG A 287 15.32 -7.08 -14.01
C ARG A 287 14.21 -6.49 -13.15
N TYR A 288 13.16 -5.96 -13.77
CA TYR A 288 11.99 -5.47 -13.06
C TYR A 288 11.25 -6.62 -12.36
N MET A 289 11.13 -7.77 -13.03
CA MET A 289 10.56 -8.97 -12.41
C MET A 289 11.36 -9.45 -11.19
N GLY A 290 12.70 -9.47 -11.31
CA GLY A 290 13.59 -9.83 -10.21
C GLY A 290 13.55 -8.81 -9.07
N PHE A 291 13.38 -7.53 -9.39
CA PHE A 291 13.24 -6.45 -8.42
C PHE A 291 11.98 -6.60 -7.58
N ASP A 292 10.83 -6.88 -8.18
CA ASP A 292 9.57 -7.10 -7.46
C ASP A 292 9.65 -8.29 -6.51
N ALA A 293 10.28 -9.38 -6.95
CA ALA A 293 10.52 -10.55 -6.11
C ALA A 293 11.44 -10.21 -4.93
N TYR A 294 12.56 -9.52 -5.20
CA TYR A 294 13.50 -9.08 -4.18
C TYR A 294 12.85 -8.13 -3.16
N SER A 295 12.12 -7.11 -3.61
CA SER A 295 11.47 -6.12 -2.75
C SER A 295 10.49 -6.77 -1.79
N PHE A 296 9.64 -7.66 -2.30
CA PHE A 296 8.69 -8.42 -1.47
C PHE A 296 9.42 -9.32 -0.47
N LEU A 297 10.29 -10.22 -0.94
CA LEU A 297 10.97 -11.21 -0.09
C LEU A 297 11.82 -10.54 0.98
N PHE A 298 12.55 -9.49 0.62
CA PHE A 298 13.34 -8.72 1.57
C PHE A 298 12.45 -8.05 2.63
N SER A 299 11.30 -7.49 2.25
CA SER A 299 10.35 -6.91 3.20
C SER A 299 9.75 -7.96 4.15
N ALA A 300 9.46 -9.17 3.66
CA ALA A 300 8.98 -10.28 4.47
C ALA A 300 10.03 -10.76 5.48
N MET A 301 11.28 -10.88 5.05
CA MET A 301 12.41 -11.18 5.95
C MET A 301 12.57 -10.12 7.03
N LYS A 302 12.53 -8.83 6.66
CA LYS A 302 12.69 -7.72 7.63
C LYS A 302 11.55 -7.61 8.62
N HIS A 303 10.32 -7.84 8.17
CA HIS A 303 9.16 -7.89 9.07
C HIS A 303 9.26 -9.06 10.07
N THR A 304 9.68 -10.23 9.59
CA THR A 304 9.93 -11.41 10.44
C THR A 304 11.01 -11.13 11.49
N GLU A 305 12.14 -10.54 11.08
CA GLU A 305 13.21 -10.14 11.98
C GLU A 305 12.71 -9.18 13.08
N ALA A 306 11.89 -8.19 12.72
CA ALA A 306 11.32 -7.24 13.67
C ALA A 306 10.40 -7.93 14.70
N ILE A 307 9.52 -8.83 14.25
CA ILE A 307 8.63 -9.61 15.12
C ILE A 307 9.44 -10.46 16.10
N LEU A 308 10.41 -11.23 15.61
CA LEU A 308 11.22 -12.12 16.45
C LEU A 308 12.06 -11.36 17.48
N ASN A 309 12.60 -10.20 17.09
CA ASN A 309 13.34 -9.34 18.00
C ASN A 309 12.46 -8.76 19.10
N PHE A 310 11.23 -8.38 18.78
CA PHE A 310 10.28 -7.85 19.74
C PHE A 310 9.85 -8.91 20.76
N PHE A 311 9.57 -10.14 20.33
CA PHE A 311 9.00 -11.19 21.19
C PHE A 311 10.02 -12.12 21.85
N GLN A 312 11.31 -12.03 21.52
CA GLN A 312 12.39 -12.86 22.07
C GLN A 312 12.09 -14.37 22.11
N SER A 313 11.42 -14.90 21.09
CA SER A 313 10.88 -16.27 21.05
C SER A 313 11.84 -17.30 20.42
N LYS A 314 11.64 -18.58 20.78
CA LYS A 314 12.22 -19.74 20.07
C LYS A 314 11.32 -20.16 18.91
N ILE A 315 11.88 -20.75 17.85
CA ILE A 315 11.14 -21.20 16.66
C ILE A 315 11.30 -22.71 16.49
N LEU A 316 10.24 -23.39 16.07
CA LEU A 316 10.29 -24.81 15.70
C LEU A 316 10.45 -24.93 14.19
N VAL A 317 11.46 -25.67 13.73
CA VAL A 317 11.68 -25.98 12.31
C VAL A 317 11.80 -27.49 12.18
N ASN A 318 10.99 -28.11 11.33
CA ASN A 318 10.99 -29.56 11.10
C ASN A 318 10.89 -30.40 12.38
N GLY A 319 10.11 -29.93 13.37
CA GLY A 319 9.94 -30.62 14.65
C GLY A 319 11.04 -30.38 15.68
N ALA A 320 12.09 -29.61 15.37
CA ALA A 320 13.15 -29.25 16.30
C ALA A 320 13.08 -27.78 16.73
N GLU A 321 13.17 -27.51 18.03
CA GLU A 321 13.26 -26.14 18.54
C GLU A 321 14.67 -25.58 18.32
N ILE A 322 14.76 -24.39 17.72
CA ILE A 322 16.01 -23.68 17.48
C ILE A 322 16.08 -22.49 18.44
N GLU A 323 17.10 -22.48 19.32
CA GLU A 323 17.37 -21.35 20.21
C GLU A 323 18.14 -20.20 19.52
N ASP A 324 18.95 -20.50 18.49
CA ASP A 324 19.71 -19.50 17.76
C ASP A 324 18.85 -18.78 16.71
N ARG A 325 18.55 -17.50 16.98
CA ARG A 325 17.73 -16.64 16.12
C ARG A 325 18.29 -16.46 14.72
N LYS A 326 19.62 -16.42 14.54
CA LYS A 326 20.23 -16.21 13.20
C LYS A 326 19.99 -17.43 12.31
N ILE A 327 20.15 -18.61 12.89
CA ILE A 327 19.91 -19.88 12.19
C ILE A 327 18.42 -19.99 11.83
N ALA A 328 17.52 -19.68 12.76
CA ALA A 328 16.08 -19.69 12.51
C ALA A 328 15.66 -18.71 11.39
N LEU A 329 16.20 -17.50 11.39
CA LEU A 329 15.96 -16.51 10.33
C LEU A 329 16.43 -16.98 8.95
N LEU A 330 17.59 -17.64 8.86
CA LEU A 330 18.11 -18.18 7.60
C LEU A 330 17.22 -19.30 7.05
N HIS A 331 16.75 -20.21 7.90
CA HIS A 331 15.81 -21.27 7.51
C HIS A 331 14.45 -20.70 7.06
N LEU A 332 13.95 -19.67 7.74
CA LEU A 332 12.72 -18.99 7.35
C LEU A 332 12.87 -18.26 6.01
N ALA A 333 14.02 -17.64 5.77
CA ALA A 333 14.31 -16.99 4.48
C ALA A 333 14.20 -17.99 3.31
N ASN A 334 14.78 -19.19 3.46
CA ASN A 334 14.66 -20.25 2.46
C ASN A 334 13.20 -20.71 2.29
N SER A 335 12.46 -20.84 3.39
CA SER A 335 11.04 -21.24 3.35
C SER A 335 10.16 -20.19 2.65
N TYR A 336 10.47 -18.90 2.81
CA TYR A 336 9.81 -17.82 2.09
C TYR A 336 10.15 -17.85 0.60
N ILE A 337 11.42 -18.08 0.25
CA ILE A 337 11.83 -18.25 -1.15
C ILE A 337 11.05 -19.42 -1.77
N ASP A 338 11.03 -20.58 -1.13
CA ASP A 338 10.31 -21.76 -1.64
C ASP A 338 8.81 -21.49 -1.78
N SER A 339 8.19 -20.86 -0.78
CA SER A 339 6.78 -20.47 -0.83
C SER A 339 6.48 -19.52 -1.99
N PHE A 340 7.34 -18.52 -2.18
CA PHE A 340 7.24 -17.55 -3.27
C PHE A 340 7.39 -18.23 -4.63
N LEU A 341 8.44 -19.04 -4.81
CA LEU A 341 8.71 -19.78 -6.04
C LEU A 341 7.56 -20.73 -6.37
N ASN A 342 6.99 -21.40 -5.37
CA ASN A 342 5.81 -22.24 -5.56
C ASN A 342 4.60 -21.42 -6.03
N GLY A 343 4.37 -20.23 -5.49
CA GLY A 343 3.31 -19.33 -5.96
C GLY A 343 3.56 -18.79 -7.36
N TYR A 344 4.80 -18.43 -7.65
CA TYR A 344 5.21 -17.77 -8.88
C TYR A 344 5.30 -18.76 -10.05
N PHE A 345 5.97 -19.90 -9.90
CA PHE A 345 6.25 -20.82 -11.01
C PHE A 345 5.29 -21.99 -11.15
N ARG A 346 4.58 -22.42 -10.10
CA ARG A 346 3.64 -23.54 -10.23
C ARG A 346 2.28 -23.03 -10.71
N PRO A 347 1.78 -23.46 -11.88
CA PRO A 347 0.37 -23.25 -12.21
C PRO A 347 -0.49 -23.98 -11.18
N GLU A 348 -1.67 -23.43 -10.88
CA GLU A 348 -2.65 -24.17 -10.10
C GLU A 348 -3.07 -25.38 -10.94
N GLU A 349 -3.15 -26.56 -10.31
CA GLU A 349 -3.83 -27.70 -10.94
C GLU A 349 -5.29 -27.27 -11.14
N ILE A 350 -5.71 -27.19 -12.41
CA ILE A 350 -7.07 -26.82 -12.82
C ILE A 350 -8.04 -27.92 -12.42
#